data_AF-A0AAU6X4T1-F1
#
_entry.id   AF-A0AAU6X4T1-F1
#
_cell.length_a   1.000
_cell.length_b   1.000
_cell.length_c   1.000
_cell.angle_alpha   90.00
_cell.angle_beta   90.00
_cell.angle_gamma   90.00
#
_symmetry.space_group_name_H-M   'P 1'
#
loop_
_entity.id
_entity.type
_entity.pdbx_description
1 polymer ?
#
loop_
_entity_poly.entity_id
_entity_poly.type
_entity_poly.pdbx_seq_one_letter_code
_entity_poly.pdbx_strand_id
1 'polypeptide(L)'
;MRRFIQYTKLCCLALLVTVAVSHKAAAQDDEITFQDFYDELQQYGTWLDDPEYGSVWVPDADQDFKPYATNGHWVMTEYGNTWVSDYDWGWAPFHYGRWRFDDYYGWEWIPGYEWGPAWVDWRSGDGYYGWAPLGPDVSLDAAFGNDYSIPEDYWVFAPQAYINSPVIYNYYVPRPRIVNIFRRTNIINNFYTRNSRRYIAGPRAFDIERVTRNRVQVYNINNLNRPGRLSIRNNDLNVYRPQVRRVDYARPGRVVNASAYRNANPNFRIGDRNRGASVNYQNAARLANIARSNDAANRNVVRINSNRNDNRPYNNNRDNRPNQPSFPNQGNRPNWPDRQSDQNGNNSWQRRQQNQNGQQLSDQQRKEAEERRQQFEQRRQQQQTGDQQRQQRDWQRQQVEQRSQQQQGTPQQQGNDQQQQQREQQRRDFEQRRQRGQQQTEQQRQQADQQREQQRQQFEQRRQQQQADQQRQQGDQLRQQQEQRRQQQDQQQAQMRQQAEQQRQAQADQQRQQQDQQRQQQDQQRQQREQAEQQRRQQQDQQRQQQDQQRQQREQAEQQRRQQQDQQRQQQEQQRQQRDQQRQQQTEQQRQQRETQSEQQRQRPQRGDRRP
;
A
#
# COMPACT_ATOMS: atom_id res chain seq x y z
N MET A 1 63.70 32.79 -42.24
CA MET A 1 62.23 32.82 -42.47
C MET A 1 61.71 31.57 -43.21
N ARG A 2 61.91 30.36 -42.68
CA ARG A 2 61.27 29.12 -43.20
C ARG A 2 61.00 28.03 -42.13
N ARG A 3 61.02 28.39 -40.84
CA ARG A 3 60.72 27.46 -39.71
C ARG A 3 59.71 28.01 -38.69
N PHE A 4 58.97 29.06 -39.04
CA PHE A 4 57.94 29.67 -38.18
C PHE A 4 56.50 29.57 -38.73
N ILE A 5 56.30 28.93 -39.89
CA ILE A 5 55.00 28.83 -40.57
C ILE A 5 54.38 27.42 -40.49
N GLN A 6 55.04 26.47 -39.81
CA GLN A 6 54.51 25.10 -39.62
C GLN A 6 53.76 24.89 -38.28
N TYR A 7 53.91 25.78 -37.31
CA TYR A 7 53.24 25.63 -36.00
C TYR A 7 51.89 26.36 -35.89
N THR A 8 51.58 27.29 -36.80
CA THR A 8 50.29 28.01 -36.79
C THR A 8 49.14 27.26 -37.47
N LYS A 9 49.42 26.19 -38.24
CA LYS A 9 48.37 25.31 -38.78
C LYS A 9 48.05 24.10 -37.88
N LEU A 10 48.87 23.83 -36.86
CA LEU A 10 48.63 22.76 -35.89
C LEU A 10 47.89 23.22 -34.63
N CYS A 11 47.87 24.52 -34.32
CA CYS A 11 47.06 25.05 -33.21
C CYS A 11 45.60 25.32 -33.57
N CYS A 12 45.24 25.42 -34.85
CA CYS A 12 43.83 25.62 -35.27
C CYS A 12 43.08 24.31 -35.57
N LEU A 13 43.75 23.15 -35.51
CA LEU A 13 43.12 21.82 -35.65
C LEU A 13 42.99 21.08 -34.31
N ALA A 14 43.43 21.70 -33.21
CA ALA A 14 43.25 21.19 -31.85
C ALA A 14 42.18 21.98 -31.04
N LEU A 15 41.46 22.89 -31.69
CA LEU A 15 40.49 23.80 -31.04
C LEU A 15 39.09 23.78 -31.69
N LEU A 16 38.77 22.68 -32.36
CA LEU A 16 37.42 22.38 -32.84
C LEU A 16 37.10 20.91 -32.54
N VAL A 17 36.01 20.69 -31.82
CA VAL A 17 35.43 19.42 -31.36
C VAL A 17 35.95 18.88 -30.01
N THR A 18 35.80 19.69 -28.96
CA THR A 18 35.29 19.18 -27.68
C THR A 18 34.15 20.07 -27.22
N VAL A 19 33.04 20.05 -27.97
CA VAL A 19 31.75 20.23 -27.33
C VAL A 19 31.56 18.95 -26.54
N ALA A 20 32.00 18.96 -25.28
CA ALA A 20 31.46 18.06 -24.29
C ALA A 20 29.97 18.40 -24.22
N VAL A 21 29.17 17.74 -25.06
CA VAL A 21 27.77 17.59 -24.76
C VAL A 21 27.81 16.90 -23.41
N SER A 22 27.52 17.63 -22.35
CA SER A 22 27.09 17.03 -21.10
C SER A 22 25.85 16.22 -21.46
N HIS A 23 26.06 14.99 -21.90
CA HIS A 23 25.06 13.97 -21.75
C HIS A 23 24.85 13.93 -20.24
N LYS A 24 23.77 14.57 -19.79
CA LYS A 24 23.09 14.08 -18.59
C LYS A 24 23.01 12.59 -18.85
N ALA A 25 23.80 11.82 -18.10
CA ALA A 25 23.58 10.39 -18.03
C ALA A 25 22.10 10.28 -17.66
N ALA A 26 21.28 9.85 -18.62
CA ALA A 26 19.96 9.38 -18.30
C ALA A 26 20.25 8.21 -17.36
N ALA A 27 20.01 8.39 -16.07
CA ALA A 27 19.97 7.28 -15.14
C ALA A 27 19.06 6.26 -15.82
N GLN A 28 19.58 5.07 -16.11
CA GLN A 28 18.72 3.97 -16.51
C GLN A 28 17.82 3.76 -15.30
N ASP A 29 16.57 4.21 -15.38
CA ASP A 29 15.57 3.89 -14.39
C ASP A 29 15.43 2.37 -14.45
N ASP A 30 16.03 1.68 -13.47
CA ASP A 30 15.92 0.22 -13.35
C ASP A 30 14.43 -0.11 -13.26
N GLU A 31 13.89 -0.70 -14.33
CA GLU A 31 12.50 -1.13 -14.40
C GLU A 31 12.41 -2.58 -13.91
N ILE A 32 11.65 -2.79 -12.84
CA ILE A 32 11.39 -4.12 -12.27
C ILE A 32 9.93 -4.53 -12.52
N THR A 33 9.59 -5.76 -12.15
CA THR A 33 8.22 -6.27 -12.18
C THR A 33 7.84 -6.82 -10.81
N PHE A 34 6.59 -7.25 -10.61
CA PHE A 34 6.21 -8.00 -9.41
C PHE A 34 6.99 -9.31 -9.26
N GLN A 35 7.60 -9.84 -10.32
CA GLN A 35 8.50 -10.99 -10.18
C GLN A 35 9.68 -10.69 -9.25
N ASP A 36 10.22 -9.47 -9.34
CA ASP A 36 11.31 -9.02 -8.48
C ASP A 36 10.84 -8.88 -7.02
N PHE A 37 9.61 -8.42 -6.77
CA PHE A 37 9.02 -8.47 -5.44
C PHE A 37 8.87 -9.90 -4.92
N TYR A 38 8.34 -10.80 -5.75
CA TYR A 38 8.17 -12.20 -5.37
C TYR A 38 9.48 -12.84 -4.96
N ASP A 39 10.54 -12.62 -5.73
CA ASP A 39 11.84 -13.24 -5.53
C ASP A 39 12.60 -12.62 -4.34
N GLU A 40 12.65 -11.29 -4.23
CA GLU A 40 13.37 -10.60 -3.14
C GLU A 40 12.71 -10.82 -1.76
N LEU A 41 11.38 -10.89 -1.70
CA LEU A 41 10.61 -11.03 -0.46
C LEU A 41 10.40 -12.50 -0.02
N GLN A 42 10.66 -13.48 -0.90
CA GLN A 42 10.43 -14.91 -0.61
C GLN A 42 11.16 -15.40 0.65
N GLN A 43 12.33 -14.84 0.95
CA GLN A 43 13.12 -15.24 2.12
C GLN A 43 12.62 -14.62 3.44
N TYR A 44 11.90 -13.50 3.37
CA TYR A 44 11.51 -12.71 4.55
C TYR A 44 10.05 -12.91 4.98
N GLY A 45 9.30 -13.75 4.26
CA GLY A 45 7.89 -13.98 4.56
C GLY A 45 7.27 -15.05 3.67
N THR A 46 5.95 -15.13 3.71
CA THR A 46 5.16 -16.14 3.02
C THR A 46 4.19 -15.50 2.04
N TRP A 47 4.26 -15.92 0.78
CA TRP A 47 3.28 -15.56 -0.23
C TRP A 47 2.02 -16.42 -0.08
N LEU A 48 0.86 -15.76 -0.02
CA LEU A 48 -0.46 -16.38 -0.03
C LEU A 48 -1.19 -16.07 -1.35
N ASP A 49 -1.98 -17.02 -1.84
CA ASP A 49 -2.92 -16.85 -2.94
C ASP A 49 -4.28 -16.53 -2.31
N ASP A 50 -4.55 -15.24 -2.17
CA ASP A 50 -5.79 -14.70 -1.64
C ASP A 50 -6.83 -14.57 -2.77
N PRO A 51 -8.08 -15.02 -2.56
CA PRO A 51 -9.11 -15.01 -3.62
C PRO A 51 -9.57 -13.60 -4.02
N GLU A 52 -9.38 -12.59 -3.16
CA GLU A 52 -9.80 -11.21 -3.40
C GLU A 52 -8.67 -10.39 -4.04
N TYR A 53 -7.44 -10.51 -3.54
CA TYR A 53 -6.30 -9.68 -3.97
C TYR A 53 -5.21 -10.41 -4.76
N GLY A 54 -5.35 -11.73 -4.97
CA GLY A 54 -4.33 -12.54 -5.63
C GLY A 54 -3.13 -12.79 -4.72
N SER A 55 -1.91 -12.59 -5.22
CA SER A 55 -0.70 -12.88 -4.44
C SER A 55 -0.41 -11.79 -3.41
N VAL A 56 -0.67 -12.10 -2.14
CA VAL A 56 -0.36 -11.23 -0.98
C VAL A 56 0.78 -11.82 -0.16
N TRP A 57 1.46 -11.00 0.64
CA TRP A 57 2.64 -11.41 1.39
C TRP A 57 2.47 -11.16 2.89
N VAL A 58 2.68 -12.21 3.69
CA VAL A 58 2.70 -12.14 5.16
C VAL A 58 4.17 -12.14 5.62
N PRO A 59 4.63 -11.12 6.37
CA PRO A 59 6.00 -11.07 6.85
C PRO A 59 6.27 -12.11 7.94
N ASP A 60 7.47 -12.66 7.93
CA ASP A 60 8.00 -13.43 9.07
C ASP A 60 8.62 -12.46 10.08
N ALA A 61 7.77 -11.63 10.70
CA ALA A 61 8.16 -10.64 11.69
C ALA A 61 7.72 -11.04 13.11
N ASP A 62 8.17 -10.27 14.10
CA ASP A 62 7.85 -10.50 15.51
C ASP A 62 6.36 -10.29 15.83
N GLN A 63 5.93 -10.76 16.99
CA GLN A 63 4.53 -10.76 17.44
C GLN A 63 3.87 -9.36 17.44
N ASP A 64 4.65 -8.32 17.67
CA ASP A 64 4.21 -6.94 17.74
C ASP A 64 4.25 -6.22 16.38
N PHE A 65 4.65 -6.91 15.30
CA PHE A 65 4.75 -6.33 13.97
C PHE A 65 3.50 -5.54 13.60
N LYS A 66 3.71 -4.28 13.26
CA LYS A 66 2.68 -3.38 12.75
C LYS A 66 3.28 -2.46 11.68
N PRO A 67 2.66 -2.37 10.49
CA PRO A 67 3.17 -1.53 9.44
C PRO A 67 3.25 -0.06 9.86
N TYR A 68 4.33 0.60 9.47
CA TYR A 68 4.63 1.99 9.82
C TYR A 68 4.78 2.23 11.33
N ALA A 69 5.13 1.20 12.11
CA ALA A 69 5.35 1.35 13.55
C ALA A 69 6.57 0.56 14.05
N THR A 70 6.65 -0.73 13.74
CA THR A 70 7.75 -1.58 14.23
C THR A 70 8.98 -1.45 13.34
N ASN A 71 10.17 -1.40 13.95
CA ASN A 71 11.48 -1.36 13.27
C ASN A 71 11.53 -0.31 12.14
N GLY A 72 11.29 0.93 12.53
CA GLY A 72 11.43 2.09 11.65
C GLY A 72 11.03 3.37 12.35
N HIS A 73 11.09 4.47 11.60
CA HIS A 73 10.78 5.81 12.12
C HIS A 73 10.40 6.76 10.98
N TRP A 74 9.82 7.91 11.34
CA TRP A 74 9.46 8.95 10.38
C TRP A 74 10.56 9.98 10.22
N VAL A 75 10.90 10.30 8.97
CA VAL A 75 11.74 11.46 8.66
C VAL A 75 11.04 12.37 7.67
N MET A 76 11.35 13.67 7.74
CA MET A 76 10.86 14.62 6.76
C MET A 76 11.75 14.57 5.52
N THR A 77 11.16 14.36 4.34
CA THR A 77 11.88 14.47 3.07
C THR A 77 11.24 15.55 2.19
N GLU A 78 11.83 15.79 1.03
CA GLU A 78 11.20 16.57 -0.04
C GLU A 78 9.83 15.99 -0.52
N TYR A 79 9.41 14.79 -0.10
CA TYR A 79 8.09 14.21 -0.35
C TYR A 79 7.12 14.31 0.86
N GLY A 80 7.54 14.94 1.98
CA GLY A 80 6.81 14.95 3.24
C GLY A 80 7.30 13.89 4.23
N ASN A 81 6.48 13.54 5.23
CA ASN A 81 6.83 12.49 6.19
C ASN A 81 6.96 11.15 5.46
N THR A 82 8.17 10.59 5.51
CA THR A 82 8.57 9.36 4.83
C THR A 82 8.93 8.32 5.87
N TRP A 83 8.41 7.11 5.70
CA TRP A 83 8.75 6.01 6.60
C TRP A 83 10.12 5.46 6.25
N VAL A 84 11.00 5.39 7.24
CA VAL A 84 12.31 4.74 7.13
C VAL A 84 12.24 3.41 7.86
N SER A 85 12.15 2.34 7.07
CA SER A 85 12.12 0.98 7.60
C SER A 85 13.54 0.45 7.86
N ASP A 86 13.72 -0.19 9.02
CA ASP A 86 14.96 -0.86 9.40
C ASP A 86 15.01 -2.32 8.95
N TYR A 87 13.94 -2.83 8.33
CA TYR A 87 13.93 -4.14 7.70
C TYR A 87 14.63 -4.12 6.33
N ASP A 88 15.43 -5.15 6.04
CA ASP A 88 16.12 -5.27 4.73
C ASP A 88 15.15 -5.38 3.54
N TRP A 89 13.96 -5.91 3.79
CA TRP A 89 12.86 -6.00 2.83
C TRP A 89 12.01 -4.73 2.77
N GLY A 90 12.22 -3.75 3.66
CA GLY A 90 11.33 -2.62 3.88
C GLY A 90 11.21 -1.64 2.69
N TRP A 91 12.16 -1.66 1.76
CA TRP A 91 12.12 -0.83 0.56
C TRP A 91 10.88 -1.07 -0.31
N ALA A 92 10.35 -2.29 -0.33
CA ALA A 92 9.18 -2.64 -1.13
C ALA A 92 7.87 -2.44 -0.35
N PRO A 93 7.56 -3.21 0.72
CA PRO A 93 6.21 -3.21 1.29
C PRO A 93 5.76 -1.91 1.96
N PHE A 94 6.69 -1.04 2.37
CA PHE A 94 6.34 0.26 2.97
C PHE A 94 6.17 1.38 1.93
N HIS A 95 6.55 1.13 0.67
CA HIS A 95 6.58 2.18 -0.36
C HIS A 95 5.79 1.82 -1.63
N TYR A 96 5.63 0.54 -1.93
CA TYR A 96 4.88 0.04 -3.08
C TYR A 96 3.69 -0.77 -2.57
N GLY A 97 2.44 -0.38 -2.85
CA GLY A 97 1.26 -1.19 -2.47
C GLY A 97 0.56 -0.78 -1.17
N ARG A 98 -0.15 -1.73 -0.55
CA ARG A 98 -1.06 -1.49 0.59
C ARG A 98 -0.96 -2.59 1.64
N TRP A 99 -1.18 -2.21 2.89
CA TRP A 99 -1.29 -3.15 4.00
C TRP A 99 -2.75 -3.33 4.38
N ARG A 100 -3.16 -4.56 4.66
CA ARG A 100 -4.43 -4.87 5.31
C ARG A 100 -4.21 -5.84 6.45
N PHE A 101 -5.19 -5.90 7.35
CA PHE A 101 -5.19 -6.88 8.43
C PHE A 101 -6.34 -7.86 8.20
N ASP A 102 -5.98 -9.11 7.94
CA ASP A 102 -6.91 -10.23 7.88
C ASP A 102 -7.04 -10.88 9.27
N ASP A 103 -8.26 -11.17 9.70
CA ASP A 103 -8.53 -11.75 11.03
C ASP A 103 -7.96 -13.15 11.23
N TYR A 104 -7.56 -13.81 10.14
CA TYR A 104 -6.94 -15.12 10.17
C TYR A 104 -5.44 -15.04 9.88
N TYR A 105 -4.97 -14.21 8.96
CA TYR A 105 -3.56 -14.14 8.54
C TYR A 105 -2.74 -13.04 9.21
N GLY A 106 -3.38 -12.06 9.87
CA GLY A 106 -2.71 -10.90 10.44
C GLY A 106 -2.43 -9.83 9.39
N TRP A 107 -1.32 -9.09 9.56
CA TRP A 107 -0.90 -8.09 8.58
C TRP A 107 -0.38 -8.76 7.32
N GLU A 108 -1.01 -8.43 6.19
CA GLU A 108 -0.60 -8.88 4.86
C GLU A 108 -0.46 -7.68 3.91
N TRP A 109 0.53 -7.79 3.03
CA TRP A 109 0.87 -6.77 2.06
C TRP A 109 0.40 -7.16 0.67
N ILE A 110 -0.25 -6.21 -0.01
CA ILE A 110 -0.73 -6.31 -1.38
C ILE A 110 0.21 -5.47 -2.27
N PRO A 111 0.93 -6.08 -3.23
CA PRO A 111 1.84 -5.38 -4.11
C PRO A 111 1.18 -4.25 -4.91
N GLY A 112 1.91 -3.15 -5.11
CA GLY A 112 1.48 -2.02 -5.94
C GLY A 112 2.60 -1.52 -6.85
N TYR A 113 2.24 -0.78 -7.89
CA TYR A 113 3.19 -0.31 -8.91
C TYR A 113 3.78 1.07 -8.60
N GLU A 114 3.09 1.85 -7.77
CA GLU A 114 3.47 3.22 -7.47
C GLU A 114 4.25 3.30 -6.16
N TRP A 115 5.40 3.96 -6.22
CA TRP A 115 6.16 4.33 -5.03
C TRP A 115 5.52 5.54 -4.34
N GLY A 116 5.44 5.51 -3.01
CA GLY A 116 5.12 6.67 -2.18
C GLY A 116 6.02 6.77 -0.94
N PRO A 117 6.09 7.95 -0.29
CA PRO A 117 6.88 8.13 0.94
C PRO A 117 6.34 7.28 2.11
N ALA A 118 5.03 7.06 2.12
CA ALA A 118 4.30 6.06 2.88
C ALA A 118 2.85 6.05 2.38
N TRP A 119 2.14 4.93 2.59
CA TRP A 119 0.71 4.83 2.29
C TRP A 119 -0.10 4.76 3.59
N VAL A 120 -0.21 5.92 4.24
CA VAL A 120 -0.90 6.09 5.53
C VAL A 120 -1.85 7.27 5.49
N ASP A 121 -2.88 7.22 6.34
CA ASP A 121 -3.64 8.39 6.74
C ASP A 121 -3.05 8.97 8.03
N TRP A 122 -3.23 10.27 8.24
CA TRP A 122 -2.66 11.03 9.36
C TRP A 122 -3.73 11.73 10.15
N ARG A 123 -3.48 11.94 11.44
CA ARG A 123 -4.32 12.74 12.33
C ARG A 123 -3.54 13.41 13.43
N SER A 124 -4.13 14.48 13.97
CA SER A 124 -3.54 15.27 15.05
C SER A 124 -4.59 15.81 16.00
N GLY A 125 -4.17 16.03 17.24
CA GLY A 125 -5.03 16.56 18.31
C GLY A 125 -4.51 16.14 19.66
N ASP A 126 -4.88 16.86 20.71
CA ASP A 126 -4.54 16.53 22.11
C ASP A 126 -3.02 16.34 22.38
N GLY A 127 -2.16 16.96 21.59
CA GLY A 127 -0.70 16.82 21.71
C GLY A 127 -0.12 15.53 21.10
N TYR A 128 -0.92 14.78 20.32
CA TYR A 128 -0.51 13.56 19.61
C TYR A 128 -0.54 13.74 18.09
N TYR A 129 0.35 13.01 17.42
CA TYR A 129 0.15 12.62 16.02
C TYR A 129 -0.23 11.15 15.99
N GLY A 130 -1.15 10.82 15.11
CA GLY A 130 -1.53 9.45 14.81
C GLY A 130 -1.46 9.15 13.32
N TRP A 131 -1.17 7.91 12.99
CA TRP A 131 -1.17 7.42 11.62
C TRP A 131 -1.66 5.98 11.56
N ALA A 132 -2.21 5.59 10.41
CA ALA A 132 -2.60 4.22 10.14
C ALA A 132 -2.42 3.88 8.66
N PRO A 133 -2.13 2.62 8.31
CA PRO A 133 -2.02 2.19 6.92
C PRO A 133 -3.32 2.47 6.16
N LEU A 134 -3.21 2.96 4.92
CA LEU A 134 -4.31 2.94 3.98
C LEU A 134 -4.55 1.50 3.50
N GLY A 135 -5.81 1.10 3.47
CA GLY A 135 -6.24 -0.19 2.92
C GLY A 135 -6.16 -0.24 1.39
N PRO A 136 -6.36 -1.44 0.82
CA PRO A 136 -6.47 -1.63 -0.63
C PRO A 136 -7.65 -0.86 -1.24
N ASP A 137 -7.53 -0.53 -2.52
CA ASP A 137 -8.56 0.13 -3.36
C ASP A 137 -8.99 1.54 -2.91
N VAL A 138 -8.33 2.10 -1.90
CA VAL A 138 -8.57 3.47 -1.42
C VAL A 138 -7.76 4.44 -2.26
N SER A 139 -8.45 5.27 -3.05
CA SER A 139 -7.84 6.42 -3.70
C SER A 139 -7.49 7.51 -2.68
N LEU A 140 -6.53 8.37 -3.00
CA LEU A 140 -6.15 9.49 -2.13
C LEU A 140 -7.28 10.49 -1.88
N ASP A 141 -8.30 10.54 -2.75
CA ASP A 141 -9.49 11.35 -2.55
C ASP A 141 -10.52 10.61 -1.69
N ALA A 142 -10.67 9.29 -1.87
CA ALA A 142 -11.55 8.45 -1.06
C ALA A 142 -11.08 8.34 0.41
N ALA A 143 -9.77 8.39 0.66
CA ALA A 143 -9.20 8.36 2.01
C ALA A 143 -9.73 9.45 2.95
N PHE A 144 -10.22 10.57 2.40
CA PHE A 144 -10.75 11.72 3.15
C PHE A 144 -12.26 11.92 2.94
N GLY A 145 -12.93 10.99 2.26
CA GLY A 145 -14.38 10.96 2.10
C GLY A 145 -15.08 10.34 3.31
N ASN A 146 -16.40 10.54 3.43
CA ASN A 146 -17.18 10.03 4.56
C ASN A 146 -17.37 8.49 4.56
N ASP A 147 -17.13 7.83 3.42
CA ASP A 147 -17.43 6.40 3.23
C ASP A 147 -16.26 5.47 3.58
N TYR A 148 -15.08 6.02 3.89
CA TYR A 148 -13.89 5.25 4.25
C TYR A 148 -13.44 5.58 5.67
N SER A 149 -13.37 4.54 6.51
CA SER A 149 -12.90 4.66 7.89
C SER A 149 -11.93 3.54 8.22
N ILE A 150 -10.77 3.91 8.74
CA ILE A 150 -9.74 2.95 9.19
C ILE A 150 -10.08 2.50 10.62
N PRO A 151 -10.17 1.18 10.89
CA PRO A 151 -10.42 0.65 12.23
C PRO A 151 -9.49 1.25 13.29
N GLU A 152 -10.05 1.56 14.47
CA GLU A 152 -9.33 2.27 15.53
C GLU A 152 -8.05 1.55 15.99
N ASP A 153 -8.05 0.22 15.94
CA ASP A 153 -6.93 -0.64 16.35
C ASP A 153 -5.75 -0.65 15.37
N TYR A 154 -5.91 -0.08 14.17
CA TYR A 154 -4.82 0.07 13.20
C TYR A 154 -3.99 1.33 13.47
N TRP A 155 -4.56 2.30 14.18
CA TRP A 155 -3.90 3.56 14.47
C TRP A 155 -2.80 3.41 15.50
N VAL A 156 -1.67 4.04 15.20
CA VAL A 156 -0.55 4.24 16.14
C VAL A 156 -0.51 5.71 16.48
N PHE A 157 -0.26 6.01 17.75
CA PHE A 157 -0.13 7.38 18.24
C PHE A 157 1.19 7.55 18.98
N ALA A 158 1.81 8.71 18.80
CA ALA A 158 2.96 9.16 19.58
C ALA A 158 2.78 10.65 19.93
N PRO A 159 3.34 11.13 21.06
CA PRO A 159 3.36 12.55 21.34
C PRO A 159 4.05 13.30 20.20
N GLN A 160 3.49 14.45 19.81
CA GLN A 160 3.96 15.23 18.65
C GLN A 160 5.45 15.59 18.73
N ALA A 161 5.97 15.76 19.94
CA ALA A 161 7.37 16.06 20.21
C ALA A 161 8.36 14.99 19.70
N TYR A 162 7.92 13.75 19.51
CA TYR A 162 8.78 12.62 19.15
C TYR A 162 8.58 12.13 17.72
N ILE A 163 7.82 12.85 16.88
CA ILE A 163 7.46 12.35 15.54
C ILE A 163 8.67 12.07 14.64
N ASN A 164 9.73 12.88 14.74
CA ASN A 164 10.98 12.66 13.99
C ASN A 164 12.09 12.02 14.84
N SER A 165 11.73 11.38 15.96
CA SER A 165 12.68 10.61 16.76
C SER A 165 13.03 9.30 16.07
N PRO A 166 14.32 8.94 15.88
CA PRO A 166 14.72 7.62 15.39
C PRO A 166 14.29 6.46 16.30
N VAL A 167 13.93 6.77 17.56
CA VAL A 167 13.46 5.81 18.56
C VAL A 167 12.01 6.07 18.96
N ILE A 168 11.20 6.54 18.01
CA ILE A 168 9.78 6.86 18.23
C ILE A 168 8.98 5.70 18.84
N TYR A 169 9.38 4.45 18.60
CA TYR A 169 8.77 3.25 19.15
C TYR A 169 8.70 3.23 20.69
N ASN A 170 9.65 3.90 21.37
CA ASN A 170 9.64 4.03 22.84
C ASN A 170 8.53 4.95 23.36
N TYR A 171 7.88 5.70 22.49
CA TYR A 171 6.89 6.73 22.83
C TYR A 171 5.48 6.38 22.33
N TYR A 172 5.29 5.20 21.75
CA TYR A 172 3.98 4.78 21.28
C TYR A 172 2.99 4.67 22.44
N VAL A 173 1.80 5.19 22.19
CA VAL A 173 0.70 5.14 23.16
C VAL A 173 0.29 3.67 23.36
N PRO A 174 0.20 3.19 24.61
CA PRO A 174 -0.26 1.84 24.88
C PRO A 174 -1.72 1.69 24.49
N ARG A 175 -2.06 0.50 23.98
CA ARG A 175 -3.36 0.19 23.37
C ARG A 175 -4.61 0.68 24.14
N PRO A 176 -4.72 0.53 25.48
CA PRO A 176 -5.93 0.96 26.20
C PRO A 176 -6.24 2.46 26.07
N ARG A 177 -5.26 3.27 25.68
CA ARG A 177 -5.40 4.73 25.53
C ARG A 177 -5.69 5.16 24.09
N ILE A 178 -5.51 4.28 23.09
CA ILE A 178 -5.64 4.61 21.67
C ILE A 178 -7.03 5.16 21.35
N VAL A 179 -8.10 4.49 21.80
CA VAL A 179 -9.50 4.90 21.55
C VAL A 179 -9.79 6.31 22.06
N ASN A 180 -9.31 6.65 23.26
CA ASN A 180 -9.53 7.98 23.86
C ASN A 180 -8.76 9.08 23.13
N ILE A 181 -7.57 8.77 22.58
CA ILE A 181 -6.81 9.72 21.79
C ILE A 181 -7.43 9.86 20.40
N PHE A 182 -7.78 8.75 19.75
CA PHE A 182 -8.47 8.72 18.46
C PHE A 182 -9.64 9.69 18.43
N ARG A 183 -10.55 9.60 19.42
CA ARG A 183 -11.74 10.45 19.53
C ARG A 183 -11.47 11.94 19.74
N ARG A 184 -10.24 12.31 20.15
CA ARG A 184 -9.80 13.69 20.41
C ARG A 184 -8.85 14.21 19.32
N THR A 185 -8.72 13.48 18.22
CA THR A 185 -7.86 13.84 17.08
C THR A 185 -8.69 13.96 15.81
N ASN A 186 -8.21 14.79 14.89
CA ASN A 186 -8.83 15.02 13.58
C ASN A 186 -7.85 14.64 12.48
N ILE A 187 -8.39 14.20 11.34
CA ILE A 187 -7.60 13.87 10.15
C ILE A 187 -6.78 15.09 9.69
N ILE A 188 -5.51 14.85 9.34
CA ILE A 188 -4.64 15.82 8.70
C ILE A 188 -4.81 15.67 7.19
N ASN A 189 -5.60 16.56 6.61
CA ASN A 189 -5.78 16.63 5.16
C ASN A 189 -4.66 17.46 4.50
N ASN A 190 -3.46 16.88 4.40
CA ASN A 190 -2.29 17.55 3.82
C ASN A 190 -1.63 16.69 2.74
N PHE A 191 -1.59 17.23 1.52
CA PHE A 191 -0.97 16.59 0.37
C PHE A 191 0.24 17.34 -0.13
N TYR A 192 1.18 16.57 -0.67
CA TYR A 192 2.30 17.07 -1.44
C TYR A 192 2.21 16.55 -2.87
N THR A 193 2.38 17.44 -3.85
CA THR A 193 2.34 17.08 -5.27
C THR A 193 3.72 17.26 -5.88
N ARG A 194 4.25 16.19 -6.50
CA ARG A 194 5.52 16.23 -7.24
C ARG A 194 5.40 15.42 -8.53
N ASN A 195 5.82 15.99 -9.65
CA ASN A 195 5.75 15.36 -10.98
C ASN A 195 4.33 14.81 -11.30
N SER A 196 3.30 15.60 -11.02
CA SER A 196 1.89 15.26 -11.21
C SER A 196 1.37 14.07 -10.39
N ARG A 197 2.14 13.57 -9.42
CA ARG A 197 1.71 12.56 -8.43
C ARG A 197 1.45 13.24 -7.09
N ARG A 198 0.36 12.87 -6.43
CA ARG A 198 -0.04 13.38 -5.11
C ARG A 198 0.30 12.35 -4.05
N TYR A 199 0.79 12.79 -2.90
CA TYR A 199 1.11 11.94 -1.75
C TYR A 199 0.52 12.56 -0.49
N ILE A 200 0.14 11.73 0.49
CA ILE A 200 -0.24 12.21 1.81
C ILE A 200 1.05 12.53 2.57
N ALA A 201 1.25 13.80 2.87
CA ALA A 201 2.51 14.29 3.44
C ALA A 201 2.54 14.25 4.97
N GLY A 202 1.38 14.10 5.62
CA GLY A 202 1.24 14.18 7.07
C GLY A 202 1.46 15.59 7.62
N PRO A 203 1.84 15.75 8.90
CA PRO A 203 2.13 17.05 9.51
C PRO A 203 3.21 17.80 8.73
N ARG A 204 3.03 19.11 8.50
CA ARG A 204 4.04 19.91 7.79
C ARG A 204 5.27 20.12 8.67
N ALA A 205 6.45 20.28 8.07
CA ALA A 205 7.68 20.61 8.79
C ALA A 205 7.46 21.78 9.76
N PHE A 206 6.84 22.87 9.29
CA PHE A 206 6.50 24.02 10.13
C PHE A 206 5.64 23.68 11.35
N ASP A 207 4.66 22.77 11.22
CA ASP A 207 3.83 22.34 12.35
C ASP A 207 4.63 21.55 13.37
N ILE A 208 5.54 20.68 12.91
CA ILE A 208 6.44 19.91 13.76
C ILE A 208 7.44 20.83 14.46
N GLU A 209 8.05 21.80 13.76
CA GLU A 209 8.97 22.79 14.34
C GLU A 209 8.28 23.64 15.40
N ARG A 210 7.03 24.05 15.16
CA ARG A 210 6.22 24.81 16.12
C ARG A 210 6.03 24.05 17.45
N VAL A 211 5.80 22.74 17.39
CA VAL A 211 5.55 21.91 18.58
C VAL A 211 6.85 21.48 19.26
N THR A 212 7.85 21.06 18.48
CA THR A 212 9.14 20.55 19.00
C THR A 212 10.09 21.67 19.43
N ARG A 213 9.89 22.89 18.92
CA ARG A 213 10.82 24.04 19.02
C ARG A 213 12.22 23.75 18.45
N ASN A 214 12.34 22.70 17.65
CA ASN A 214 13.56 22.29 16.97
C ASN A 214 13.36 22.42 15.47
N ARG A 215 14.42 22.76 14.74
CA ARG A 215 14.38 22.73 13.27
C ARG A 215 14.23 21.30 12.78
N VAL A 216 13.37 21.09 11.80
CA VAL A 216 13.15 19.77 11.19
C VAL A 216 14.13 19.60 10.03
N GLN A 217 14.97 18.56 10.11
CA GLN A 217 15.85 18.21 9.02
C GLN A 217 15.04 17.64 7.86
N VAL A 218 15.13 18.28 6.68
CA VAL A 218 14.49 17.82 5.45
C VAL A 218 15.56 17.12 4.59
N TYR A 219 15.40 15.81 4.42
CA TYR A 219 16.32 14.98 3.63
C TYR A 219 15.94 14.96 2.15
N ASN A 220 16.92 14.93 1.24
CA ASN A 220 16.64 14.63 -0.17
C ASN A 220 16.49 13.12 -0.36
N ILE A 221 15.85 12.69 -1.44
CA ILE A 221 15.83 11.28 -1.80
C ILE A 221 16.94 10.97 -2.79
N ASN A 222 17.83 10.05 -2.42
CA ASN A 222 18.82 9.47 -3.31
C ASN A 222 18.41 8.04 -3.70
N ASN A 223 18.33 7.76 -4.99
CA ASN A 223 17.90 6.46 -5.49
C ASN A 223 19.09 5.47 -5.52
N LEU A 224 18.93 4.34 -4.86
CA LEU A 224 19.87 3.23 -4.93
C LEU A 224 19.62 2.38 -6.19
N ASN A 225 20.60 1.57 -6.57
CA ASN A 225 20.52 0.62 -7.69
C ASN A 225 20.35 -0.85 -7.23
N ARG A 226 20.18 -1.07 -5.93
CA ARG A 226 20.00 -2.40 -5.34
C ARG A 226 18.99 -2.34 -4.20
N PRO A 227 18.13 -3.37 -4.06
CA PRO A 227 17.21 -3.50 -2.94
C PRO A 227 17.96 -3.65 -1.61
N GLY A 228 17.35 -3.16 -0.54
CA GLY A 228 17.87 -3.30 0.81
C GLY A 228 17.28 -2.29 1.80
N ARG A 229 17.82 -2.30 3.03
CA ARG A 229 17.45 -1.35 4.08
C ARG A 229 17.72 0.10 3.66
N LEU A 230 16.81 0.99 4.03
CA LEU A 230 16.97 2.43 3.82
C LEU A 230 18.06 2.98 4.74
N SER A 231 18.82 3.97 4.27
CA SER A 231 19.84 4.60 5.13
C SER A 231 19.96 6.08 4.89
N ILE A 232 20.19 6.83 5.96
CA ILE A 232 20.41 8.27 5.91
C ILE A 232 21.91 8.52 5.91
N ARG A 233 22.42 9.21 4.88
CA ARG A 233 23.83 9.62 4.77
C ARG A 233 23.91 10.96 4.07
N ASN A 234 24.77 11.86 4.57
CA ASN A 234 25.07 13.14 3.91
C ASN A 234 23.82 13.96 3.54
N ASN A 235 22.84 14.03 4.44
CA ASN A 235 21.55 14.71 4.21
C ASN A 235 20.61 14.05 3.15
N ASP A 236 20.95 12.85 2.68
CA ASP A 236 20.12 12.11 1.75
C ASP A 236 19.56 10.84 2.41
N LEU A 237 18.28 10.59 2.18
CA LEU A 237 17.65 9.30 2.41
C LEU A 237 17.92 8.43 1.18
N ASN A 238 18.77 7.42 1.36
CA ASN A 238 19.10 6.44 0.34
C ASN A 238 18.03 5.34 0.35
N VAL A 239 17.32 5.19 -0.77
CA VAL A 239 16.21 4.23 -0.91
C VAL A 239 16.26 3.60 -2.31
N TYR A 240 15.98 2.31 -2.40
CA TYR A 240 15.79 1.64 -3.69
C TYR A 240 14.36 1.88 -4.19
N ARG A 241 14.23 2.67 -5.25
CA ARG A 241 12.95 3.11 -5.82
C ARG A 241 12.94 2.91 -7.35
N PRO A 242 12.86 1.66 -7.83
CA PRO A 242 12.73 1.36 -9.26
C PRO A 242 11.35 1.74 -9.82
N GLN A 243 11.22 1.87 -11.13
CA GLN A 243 9.89 1.85 -11.76
C GLN A 243 9.37 0.41 -11.80
N VAL A 244 8.09 0.20 -11.50
CA VAL A 244 7.51 -1.14 -11.49
C VAL A 244 6.56 -1.30 -12.67
N ARG A 245 6.93 -2.19 -13.59
CA ARG A 245 6.12 -2.53 -14.76
C ARG A 245 5.10 -3.61 -14.45
N ARG A 246 3.89 -3.42 -14.97
CA ARG A 246 2.85 -4.44 -14.96
C ARG A 246 3.11 -5.50 -16.03
N VAL A 247 3.14 -6.76 -15.62
CA VAL A 247 3.24 -7.94 -16.48
C VAL A 247 2.29 -9.03 -15.98
N ASP A 248 1.65 -9.77 -16.89
CA ASP A 248 0.61 -10.73 -16.53
C ASP A 248 1.14 -12.12 -16.11
N TYR A 249 2.43 -12.39 -16.35
CA TYR A 249 3.04 -13.70 -16.07
C TYR A 249 3.76 -13.78 -14.71
N ALA A 250 3.95 -12.65 -14.02
CA ALA A 250 4.68 -12.62 -12.75
C ALA A 250 3.91 -13.41 -11.69
N ARG A 251 4.61 -14.34 -11.03
CA ARG A 251 4.00 -15.18 -10.00
C ARG A 251 5.04 -15.64 -8.98
N PRO A 252 4.67 -15.77 -7.69
CA PRO A 252 5.55 -16.30 -6.67
C PRO A 252 5.93 -17.75 -6.99
N GLY A 253 7.19 -18.11 -6.77
CA GLY A 253 7.69 -19.47 -7.01
C GLY A 253 7.11 -20.49 -6.05
N ARG A 254 6.78 -20.04 -4.85
CA ARG A 254 6.04 -20.80 -3.85
C ARG A 254 4.97 -19.91 -3.26
N VAL A 255 3.75 -20.44 -3.18
CA VAL A 255 2.59 -19.71 -2.67
C VAL A 255 1.63 -20.66 -1.98
N VAL A 256 1.10 -20.24 -0.84
CA VAL A 256 0.13 -21.00 -0.06
C VAL A 256 -1.27 -20.56 -0.47
N ASN A 257 -2.17 -21.49 -0.84
CA ASN A 257 -3.57 -21.16 -1.07
C ASN A 257 -4.23 -20.76 0.26
N ALA A 258 -4.65 -19.49 0.37
CA ALA A 258 -5.17 -18.94 1.60
C ALA A 258 -6.44 -19.67 2.08
N SER A 259 -7.40 -19.93 1.19
CA SER A 259 -8.63 -20.61 1.58
C SER A 259 -8.38 -22.06 2.03
N ALA A 260 -7.53 -22.80 1.30
CA ALA A 260 -7.23 -24.18 1.62
C ALA A 260 -6.46 -24.32 2.96
N TYR A 261 -5.49 -23.43 3.21
CA TYR A 261 -4.76 -23.41 4.49
C TYR A 261 -5.69 -23.11 5.66
N ARG A 262 -6.55 -22.09 5.52
CA ARG A 262 -7.55 -21.71 6.55
C ARG A 262 -8.50 -22.86 6.87
N ASN A 263 -8.99 -23.55 5.84
CA ASN A 263 -9.89 -24.70 5.99
C ASN A 263 -9.21 -25.90 6.65
N ALA A 264 -7.92 -26.12 6.36
CA ALA A 264 -7.13 -27.18 7.01
C ALA A 264 -6.76 -26.84 8.47
N ASN A 265 -6.75 -25.56 8.85
CA ASN A 265 -6.25 -25.10 10.14
C ASN A 265 -7.21 -24.09 10.84
N PRO A 266 -8.52 -24.36 10.99
CA PRO A 266 -9.51 -23.34 11.38
C PRO A 266 -9.26 -22.68 12.75
N ASN A 267 -8.62 -23.40 13.67
CA ASN A 267 -8.31 -22.94 15.04
C ASN A 267 -6.94 -22.25 15.17
N PHE A 268 -6.14 -22.20 14.12
CA PHE A 268 -4.77 -21.63 14.13
C PHE A 268 -4.74 -20.25 13.50
N ARG A 269 -5.60 -19.34 13.99
CA ARG A 269 -5.62 -17.95 13.54
C ARG A 269 -4.32 -17.24 13.92
N ILE A 270 -3.78 -16.48 12.99
CA ILE A 270 -2.58 -15.64 13.14
C ILE A 270 -3.00 -14.23 13.57
N GLY A 271 -4.03 -13.66 12.95
CA GLY A 271 -4.52 -12.32 13.30
C GLY A 271 -5.41 -12.30 14.55
N ASP A 272 -5.28 -11.23 15.35
CA ASP A 272 -6.21 -10.90 16.43
C ASP A 272 -6.48 -9.38 16.50
N ARG A 273 -7.62 -8.93 15.95
CA ARG A 273 -8.08 -7.53 16.06
C ARG A 273 -8.47 -7.16 17.48
N ASN A 274 -9.02 -8.09 18.26
CA ASN A 274 -9.36 -7.88 19.66
C ASN A 274 -8.12 -7.69 20.54
N ARG A 275 -6.92 -7.95 20.01
CA ARG A 275 -5.61 -7.66 20.62
C ARG A 275 -4.85 -6.49 19.98
N GLY A 276 -5.50 -5.67 19.15
CA GLY A 276 -4.93 -4.43 18.61
C GLY A 276 -4.29 -4.63 17.24
N ALA A 277 -4.92 -5.47 16.42
CA ALA A 277 -4.35 -5.97 15.18
C ALA A 277 -2.95 -6.59 15.41
N SER A 278 -2.86 -7.51 16.37
CA SER A 278 -1.63 -8.22 16.75
C SER A 278 -1.51 -9.58 16.06
N VAL A 279 -0.30 -10.14 16.03
CA VAL A 279 -0.01 -11.42 15.38
C VAL A 279 0.28 -12.52 16.40
N ASN A 280 -0.28 -13.72 16.22
CA ASN A 280 0.15 -14.92 16.93
C ASN A 280 1.39 -15.49 16.23
N TYR A 281 2.56 -15.19 16.79
CA TYR A 281 3.85 -15.57 16.24
C TYR A 281 4.02 -17.10 16.06
N GLN A 282 3.48 -17.92 16.96
CA GLN A 282 3.58 -19.37 16.85
C GLN A 282 2.82 -19.90 15.63
N ASN A 283 1.62 -19.35 15.39
CA ASN A 283 0.82 -19.72 14.23
C ASN A 283 1.41 -19.15 12.93
N ALA A 284 2.00 -17.94 12.96
CA ALA A 284 2.72 -17.37 11.83
C ALA A 284 3.94 -18.24 11.45
N ALA A 285 4.73 -18.66 12.43
CA ALA A 285 5.86 -19.56 12.22
C ALA A 285 5.42 -20.91 11.62
N ARG A 286 4.27 -21.43 12.03
CA ARG A 286 3.67 -22.64 11.43
C ARG A 286 3.33 -22.44 9.96
N LEU A 287 2.67 -21.34 9.60
CA LEU A 287 2.39 -21.00 8.20
C LEU A 287 3.69 -20.94 7.40
N ALA A 288 4.70 -20.27 7.92
CA ALA A 288 5.99 -20.11 7.26
C ALA A 288 6.72 -21.45 7.06
N ASN A 289 6.67 -22.34 8.06
CA ASN A 289 7.19 -23.71 7.96
C ASN A 289 6.44 -24.54 6.91
N ILE A 290 5.11 -24.52 6.92
CA ILE A 290 4.28 -25.23 5.93
C ILE A 290 4.60 -24.71 4.54
N ALA A 291 4.66 -23.40 4.39
CA ALA A 291 5.02 -22.79 3.14
C ALA A 291 6.35 -23.38 2.68
N ARG A 292 7.41 -23.33 3.49
CA ARG A 292 8.80 -23.71 3.12
C ARG A 292 9.04 -25.22 3.00
N SER A 293 8.15 -26.04 3.55
CA SER A 293 8.27 -27.49 3.51
C SER A 293 8.09 -28.05 2.09
N ASN A 294 8.80 -29.14 1.80
CA ASN A 294 8.59 -29.94 0.59
C ASN A 294 7.71 -31.18 0.85
N ASP A 295 7.08 -31.24 2.02
CA ASP A 295 6.31 -32.40 2.47
C ASP A 295 5.11 -32.66 1.54
N ALA A 296 4.96 -33.91 1.10
CA ALA A 296 3.88 -34.30 0.21
C ALA A 296 2.48 -34.01 0.81
N ALA A 297 2.36 -34.05 2.14
CA ALA A 297 1.15 -33.71 2.88
C ALA A 297 0.71 -32.24 2.68
N ASN A 298 1.66 -31.34 2.41
CA ASN A 298 1.40 -29.91 2.26
C ASN A 298 1.13 -29.49 0.81
N ARG A 299 1.22 -30.42 -0.16
CA ARG A 299 0.95 -30.14 -1.60
C ARG A 299 -0.49 -29.71 -1.89
N ASN A 300 -1.43 -30.02 -0.99
CA ASN A 300 -2.82 -29.61 -1.13
C ASN A 300 -3.05 -28.12 -0.81
N VAL A 301 -2.11 -27.50 -0.09
CA VAL A 301 -2.19 -26.09 0.32
C VAL A 301 -1.06 -25.24 -0.25
N VAL A 302 0.08 -25.81 -0.62
CA VAL A 302 1.22 -25.10 -1.22
C VAL A 302 1.30 -25.41 -2.71
N ARG A 303 1.29 -24.35 -3.54
CA ARG A 303 1.58 -24.42 -4.96
C ARG A 303 3.04 -24.04 -5.20
N ILE A 304 3.77 -24.90 -5.90
CA ILE A 304 5.14 -24.65 -6.36
C ILE A 304 5.08 -24.40 -7.87
N ASN A 305 5.52 -23.22 -8.29
CA ASN A 305 5.54 -22.81 -9.68
C ASN A 305 6.90 -23.15 -10.31
N SER A 306 7.06 -24.41 -10.74
CA SER A 306 8.32 -24.96 -11.26
C SER A 306 8.73 -24.45 -12.65
N ASN A 307 7.77 -24.01 -13.48
CA ASN A 307 8.02 -23.43 -14.81
C ASN A 307 8.29 -21.92 -14.70
N ARG A 308 9.35 -21.54 -13.99
CA ARG A 308 9.95 -20.21 -14.11
C ARG A 308 10.85 -20.25 -15.35
N ASN A 309 10.52 -19.45 -16.36
CA ASN A 309 11.40 -19.28 -17.51
C ASN A 309 12.56 -18.39 -17.02
N ASP A 310 13.61 -19.01 -16.48
CA ASP A 310 14.84 -18.38 -15.97
C ASP A 310 15.69 -17.76 -17.10
N ASN A 311 15.06 -17.14 -18.08
CA ASN A 311 15.74 -16.49 -19.19
C ASN A 311 16.13 -15.05 -18.81
N ARG A 312 16.75 -14.89 -17.63
CA ARG A 312 17.54 -13.71 -17.28
C ARG A 312 19.01 -14.13 -17.29
N PRO A 313 19.91 -13.40 -17.98
CA PRO A 313 21.34 -13.64 -17.86
C PRO A 313 21.73 -13.42 -16.39
N TYR A 314 22.10 -14.52 -15.74
CA TYR A 314 22.62 -14.54 -14.38
C TYR A 314 23.92 -13.73 -14.37
N ASN A 315 23.86 -12.48 -13.89
CA ASN A 315 25.04 -11.64 -13.73
C ASN A 315 25.78 -12.08 -12.45
N ASN A 316 26.75 -13.00 -12.64
CA ASN A 316 27.61 -13.60 -11.61
C ASN A 316 28.47 -12.61 -10.79
N ASN A 317 28.38 -11.28 -11.01
CA ASN A 317 29.15 -10.29 -10.24
C ASN A 317 28.52 -9.91 -8.88
N ARG A 318 27.68 -10.77 -8.27
CA ARG A 318 27.08 -10.54 -6.94
C ARG A 318 27.71 -11.36 -5.80
N ASP A 319 28.75 -12.14 -6.06
CA ASP A 319 29.49 -12.92 -5.04
C ASP A 319 30.56 -12.11 -4.30
N ASN A 320 30.19 -10.93 -3.79
CA ASN A 320 30.97 -10.28 -2.75
C ASN A 320 30.04 -9.61 -1.74
N ARG A 321 29.29 -10.44 -1.01
CA ARG A 321 28.61 -10.05 0.22
C ARG A 321 29.60 -10.26 1.39
N PRO A 322 29.92 -9.23 2.18
CA PRO A 322 30.60 -9.43 3.44
C PRO A 322 29.70 -10.26 4.35
N ASN A 323 30.30 -11.31 4.92
CA ASN A 323 29.76 -12.13 5.99
C ASN A 323 29.22 -11.23 7.11
N GLN A 324 27.94 -11.36 7.49
CA GLN A 324 27.38 -10.70 8.68
C GLN A 324 26.98 -11.74 9.74
N PRO A 325 27.05 -11.35 11.03
CA PRO A 325 27.27 -12.27 12.14
C PRO A 325 25.99 -12.92 12.64
N SER A 326 26.16 -14.12 13.18
CA SER A 326 25.18 -14.87 13.95
C SER A 326 24.61 -14.03 15.10
N PHE A 327 23.28 -13.99 15.22
CA PHE A 327 22.61 -13.38 16.37
C PHE A 327 22.94 -14.14 17.66
N PRO A 328 23.27 -13.44 18.77
CA PRO A 328 23.49 -14.07 20.06
C PRO A 328 22.18 -14.46 20.72
N ASN A 329 22.14 -15.72 21.16
CA ASN A 329 21.17 -16.32 22.05
C ASN A 329 21.32 -15.76 23.49
N GLN A 330 20.28 -15.09 23.99
CA GLN A 330 19.99 -14.91 25.42
C GLN A 330 18.45 -14.92 25.53
N GLY A 331 17.74 -15.73 26.31
CA GLY A 331 18.11 -16.55 27.45
C GLY A 331 17.01 -16.38 28.51
N ASN A 332 15.91 -17.14 28.40
CA ASN A 332 15.13 -17.57 29.57
C ASN A 332 14.19 -18.73 29.19
N ARG A 333 14.63 -19.95 29.46
CA ARG A 333 13.82 -21.17 29.45
C ARG A 333 13.70 -21.70 30.87
N PRO A 334 12.49 -21.99 31.37
CA PRO A 334 12.32 -23.01 32.39
C PRO A 334 12.19 -24.38 31.70
N ASN A 335 13.07 -25.29 32.11
CA ASN A 335 13.14 -26.71 31.79
C ASN A 335 12.01 -27.49 32.48
N TRP A 336 11.21 -28.29 31.76
CA TRP A 336 10.47 -29.46 32.31
C TRP A 336 10.29 -30.56 31.24
N PRO A 337 10.17 -31.84 31.66
CA PRO A 337 10.78 -32.99 31.01
C PRO A 337 9.87 -33.77 30.08
N ASP A 338 10.55 -34.61 29.31
CA ASP A 338 10.06 -35.73 28.53
C ASP A 338 9.06 -36.62 29.31
N ARG A 339 7.90 -36.88 28.70
CA ARG A 339 7.01 -37.97 29.09
C ARG A 339 6.39 -38.60 27.86
N GLN A 340 6.97 -39.73 27.49
CA GLN A 340 6.31 -40.83 26.81
C GLN A 340 5.02 -41.20 27.54
N SER A 341 3.94 -41.35 26.79
CA SER A 341 2.92 -42.34 27.09
C SER A 341 2.43 -42.94 25.78
N ASP A 342 2.89 -44.16 25.54
CA ASP A 342 2.22 -45.12 24.69
C ASP A 342 0.74 -45.21 25.08
N GLN A 343 -0.13 -45.15 24.08
CA GLN A 343 -1.34 -45.97 24.06
C GLN A 343 -1.73 -46.23 22.61
N ASN A 344 -1.19 -47.35 22.12
CA ASN A 344 -1.66 -48.10 20.97
C ASN A 344 -2.99 -48.77 21.32
N GLY A 345 -3.97 -48.80 20.41
CA GLY A 345 -5.27 -49.39 20.74
C GLY A 345 -6.42 -49.35 19.73
N ASN A 346 -6.14 -49.59 18.46
CA ASN A 346 -6.91 -50.45 17.54
C ASN A 346 -8.41 -50.18 17.17
N ASN A 347 -8.62 -50.40 15.87
CA ASN A 347 -9.78 -50.96 15.19
C ASN A 347 -10.94 -50.09 14.63
N SER A 348 -11.00 -50.19 13.30
CA SER A 348 -12.16 -50.18 12.43
C SER A 348 -13.43 -50.76 13.06
N TRP A 349 -14.57 -50.09 12.87
CA TRP A 349 -15.84 -50.59 12.31
C TRP A 349 -16.77 -49.39 12.10
N GLN A 350 -17.78 -49.57 11.23
CA GLN A 350 -18.94 -48.70 11.00
C GLN A 350 -18.85 -47.65 9.88
N ARG A 351 -18.81 -48.22 8.67
CA ARG A 351 -19.71 -47.84 7.58
C ARG A 351 -21.17 -47.98 8.03
N ARG A 352 -21.99 -46.99 7.62
CA ARG A 352 -23.47 -47.00 7.47
C ARG A 352 -24.22 -46.24 8.58
N GLN A 353 -24.62 -44.99 8.31
CA GLN A 353 -25.98 -44.61 7.90
C GLN A 353 -26.08 -43.10 7.54
N GLN A 354 -26.95 -42.80 6.56
CA GLN A 354 -27.47 -41.49 6.11
C GLN A 354 -26.44 -40.60 5.38
N ASN A 355 -26.49 -40.31 4.07
CA ASN A 355 -27.55 -40.23 3.07
C ASN A 355 -28.77 -39.40 3.51
N GLN A 356 -28.65 -38.08 3.39
CA GLN A 356 -29.66 -37.16 2.82
C GLN A 356 -29.08 -35.74 2.82
N ASN A 357 -28.67 -35.27 1.63
CA ASN A 357 -28.77 -33.89 1.12
C ASN A 357 -27.78 -33.68 -0.02
N GLY A 358 -28.23 -34.04 -1.22
CA GLY A 358 -27.46 -33.85 -2.45
C GLY A 358 -28.41 -33.75 -3.62
N GLN A 359 -29.09 -32.62 -3.75
CA GLN A 359 -29.80 -32.26 -4.98
C GLN A 359 -29.54 -30.79 -5.28
N GLN A 360 -28.69 -30.57 -6.28
CA GLN A 360 -28.92 -29.65 -7.41
C GLN A 360 -27.75 -29.83 -8.38
N LEU A 361 -27.85 -30.84 -9.25
CA LEU A 361 -27.07 -30.96 -10.48
C LEU A 361 -27.92 -30.35 -11.59
N SER A 362 -27.35 -29.50 -12.42
CA SER A 362 -28.08 -28.86 -13.52
C SER A 362 -28.47 -29.90 -14.58
N ASP A 363 -29.61 -29.68 -15.24
CA ASP A 363 -30.15 -30.58 -16.28
C ASP A 363 -29.15 -30.83 -17.43
N GLN A 364 -28.20 -29.92 -17.61
CA GLN A 364 -27.14 -30.02 -18.61
C GLN A 364 -26.12 -31.11 -18.27
N GLN A 365 -25.81 -31.33 -16.98
CA GLN A 365 -24.91 -32.39 -16.53
C GLN A 365 -25.56 -33.79 -16.60
N ARG A 366 -26.90 -33.86 -16.55
CA ARG A 366 -27.65 -35.12 -16.72
C ARG A 366 -27.64 -35.59 -18.18
N LYS A 367 -27.85 -34.68 -19.13
CA LYS A 367 -27.78 -35.01 -20.57
C LYS A 367 -26.40 -35.53 -20.98
N GLU A 368 -25.31 -34.90 -20.53
CA GLU A 368 -23.97 -35.39 -20.85
C GLU A 368 -23.62 -36.73 -20.17
N ALA A 369 -24.19 -37.01 -18.99
CA ALA A 369 -23.99 -38.28 -18.32
C ALA A 369 -24.73 -39.43 -19.01
N GLU A 370 -25.92 -39.17 -19.56
CA GLU A 370 -26.67 -40.12 -20.37
C GLU A 370 -26.03 -40.37 -21.73
N GLU A 371 -25.52 -39.34 -22.41
CA GLU A 371 -24.80 -39.48 -23.68
C GLU A 371 -23.51 -40.29 -23.51
N ARG A 372 -22.75 -40.07 -22.41
CA ARG A 372 -21.58 -40.90 -22.08
C ARG A 372 -21.95 -42.36 -21.81
N ARG A 373 -23.10 -42.63 -21.20
CA ARG A 373 -23.60 -43.99 -20.96
C ARG A 373 -23.97 -44.70 -22.26
N GLN A 374 -24.67 -44.01 -23.17
CA GLN A 374 -25.04 -44.55 -24.48
C GLN A 374 -23.81 -44.82 -25.37
N GLN A 375 -22.80 -43.94 -25.34
CA GLN A 375 -21.54 -44.19 -26.04
C GLN A 375 -20.76 -45.39 -25.46
N PHE A 376 -20.82 -45.61 -24.15
CA PHE A 376 -20.18 -46.75 -23.51
C PHE A 376 -20.88 -48.07 -23.85
N GLU A 377 -22.22 -48.08 -23.93
CA GLU A 377 -23.00 -49.25 -24.34
C GLU A 377 -22.83 -49.59 -25.83
N GLN A 378 -22.76 -48.59 -26.72
CA GLN A 378 -22.44 -48.83 -28.14
C GLN A 378 -21.03 -49.42 -28.32
N ARG A 379 -20.05 -48.95 -27.56
CA ARG A 379 -18.67 -49.49 -27.61
C ARG A 379 -18.59 -50.93 -27.07
N ARG A 380 -19.42 -51.25 -26.08
CA ARG A 380 -19.55 -52.62 -25.53
C ARG A 380 -20.21 -53.59 -26.50
N GLN A 381 -21.21 -53.14 -27.27
CA GLN A 381 -21.86 -53.95 -28.31
C GLN A 381 -20.94 -54.19 -29.53
N GLN A 382 -20.07 -53.23 -29.89
CA GLN A 382 -19.07 -53.41 -30.94
C GLN A 382 -17.90 -54.34 -30.53
N GLN A 383 -17.55 -54.40 -29.24
CA GLN A 383 -16.56 -55.36 -28.74
C GLN A 383 -17.10 -56.81 -28.73
N GLN A 384 -18.39 -57.02 -28.42
CA GLN A 384 -18.99 -58.37 -28.43
C GLN A 384 -19.11 -58.98 -29.83
N THR A 385 -19.24 -58.17 -30.89
CA THR A 385 -19.30 -58.66 -32.28
C THR A 385 -17.92 -59.03 -32.83
N GLY A 386 -16.85 -58.38 -32.35
CA GLY A 386 -15.47 -58.72 -32.71
C GLY A 386 -14.98 -60.05 -32.13
N ASP A 387 -15.40 -60.38 -30.91
CA ASP A 387 -15.00 -61.62 -30.23
C ASP A 387 -15.71 -62.86 -30.80
N GLN A 388 -16.97 -62.73 -31.28
CA GLN A 388 -17.69 -63.83 -31.95
C GLN A 388 -17.09 -64.19 -33.33
N GLN A 389 -16.57 -63.21 -34.08
CA GLN A 389 -15.89 -63.48 -35.37
C GLN A 389 -14.47 -64.04 -35.23
N ARG A 390 -13.82 -63.87 -34.07
CA ARG A 390 -12.54 -64.53 -33.77
C ARG A 390 -12.76 -65.99 -33.38
N GLN A 391 -13.77 -66.27 -32.54
CA GLN A 391 -14.09 -67.65 -32.15
C GLN A 391 -14.54 -68.55 -33.33
N GLN A 392 -15.23 -68.01 -34.34
CA GLN A 392 -15.56 -68.78 -35.55
C GLN A 392 -14.35 -69.08 -36.45
N ARG A 393 -13.36 -68.18 -36.52
CA ARG A 393 -12.13 -68.39 -37.31
C ARG A 393 -11.19 -69.40 -36.65
N ASP A 394 -11.14 -69.42 -35.32
CA ASP A 394 -10.33 -70.39 -34.58
C ASP A 394 -10.94 -71.79 -34.62
N TRP A 395 -12.28 -71.91 -34.69
CA TRP A 395 -12.99 -73.19 -34.87
C TRP A 395 -12.77 -73.80 -36.26
N GLN A 396 -12.66 -72.97 -37.30
CA GLN A 396 -12.38 -73.43 -38.67
C GLN A 396 -10.91 -73.81 -38.89
N ARG A 397 -9.96 -73.17 -38.18
CA ARG A 397 -8.53 -73.57 -38.21
C ARG A 397 -8.29 -74.95 -37.59
N GLN A 398 -8.95 -75.26 -36.47
CA GLN A 398 -8.79 -76.55 -35.78
C GLN A 398 -9.34 -77.75 -36.58
N GLN A 399 -10.30 -77.55 -37.49
CA GLN A 399 -10.80 -78.62 -38.37
C GLN A 399 -9.86 -78.95 -39.54
N VAL A 400 -9.01 -78.00 -39.96
CA VAL A 400 -8.06 -78.21 -41.06
C VAL A 400 -6.76 -78.88 -40.57
N GLU A 401 -6.41 -78.72 -39.29
CA GLU A 401 -5.22 -79.33 -38.68
C GLU A 401 -5.42 -80.78 -38.20
N GLN A 402 -6.66 -81.27 -38.03
CA GLN A 402 -6.91 -82.69 -37.72
C GLN A 402 -7.01 -83.60 -38.95
N ARG A 403 -7.06 -83.04 -40.17
CA ARG A 403 -7.28 -83.81 -41.41
C ARG A 403 -6.00 -84.16 -42.17
N SER A 404 -4.82 -83.86 -41.62
CA SER A 404 -3.52 -84.05 -42.27
C SER A 404 -2.66 -85.17 -41.68
N GLN A 405 -3.20 -86.04 -40.83
CA GLN A 405 -2.50 -87.23 -40.32
C GLN A 405 -3.37 -88.49 -40.42
N GLN A 406 -3.46 -89.07 -41.61
CA GLN A 406 -3.64 -90.51 -41.87
C GLN A 406 -3.88 -90.72 -43.37
N GLN A 407 -2.85 -91.20 -44.07
CA GLN A 407 -2.92 -92.25 -45.10
C GLN A 407 -1.57 -92.35 -45.83
N GLN A 408 -0.76 -93.31 -45.39
CA GLN A 408 0.26 -93.97 -46.19
C GLN A 408 -0.35 -95.25 -46.79
N GLY A 409 -0.01 -95.58 -48.04
CA GLY A 409 -0.26 -96.89 -48.65
C GLY A 409 -0.27 -96.86 -50.18
N THR A 410 0.71 -97.52 -50.80
CA THR A 410 1.02 -97.63 -52.25
C THR A 410 0.43 -98.94 -52.88
N PRO A 411 0.85 -99.46 -54.07
CA PRO A 411 0.15 -99.29 -55.37
C PRO A 411 -0.08 -100.59 -56.19
N GLN A 412 -0.84 -100.53 -57.32
CA GLN A 412 -0.74 -101.42 -58.53
C GLN A 412 -1.88 -101.09 -59.53
N GLN A 413 -1.87 -101.41 -60.82
CA GLN A 413 -0.97 -101.28 -61.99
C GLN A 413 -1.87 -101.52 -63.25
N GLN A 414 -1.39 -101.13 -64.45
CA GLN A 414 -1.89 -101.43 -65.82
C GLN A 414 -2.91 -100.41 -66.39
N GLY A 415 -2.70 -99.73 -67.52
CA GLY A 415 -1.63 -99.72 -68.52
C GLY A 415 -1.91 -98.68 -69.64
N ASN A 416 -1.00 -98.62 -70.62
CA ASN A 416 -0.93 -97.82 -71.86
C ASN A 416 -0.18 -96.46 -71.82
N ASP A 417 1.12 -96.57 -72.08
CA ASP A 417 2.19 -95.56 -72.04
C ASP A 417 2.24 -94.55 -73.22
N GLN A 418 1.21 -94.42 -74.05
CA GLN A 418 1.20 -93.38 -75.11
C GLN A 418 0.31 -92.17 -74.80
N GLN A 419 -0.52 -92.23 -73.76
CA GLN A 419 -1.48 -91.17 -73.41
C GLN A 419 -1.03 -90.30 -72.23
N GLN A 420 0.17 -90.53 -71.68
CA GLN A 420 0.69 -89.87 -70.48
C GLN A 420 1.58 -88.66 -70.82
N GLN A 421 2.39 -88.76 -71.89
CA GLN A 421 3.25 -87.65 -72.34
C GLN A 421 2.44 -86.45 -72.88
N GLN A 422 1.31 -86.68 -73.58
CA GLN A 422 0.41 -85.59 -74.00
C GLN A 422 -0.30 -84.91 -72.83
N ARG A 423 -0.68 -85.64 -71.78
CA ARG A 423 -1.33 -85.08 -70.59
C ARG A 423 -0.38 -84.23 -69.75
N GLU A 424 0.89 -84.60 -69.67
CA GLU A 424 1.90 -83.80 -68.97
C GLU A 424 2.31 -82.53 -69.72
N GLN A 425 2.31 -82.55 -71.06
CA GLN A 425 2.49 -81.33 -71.86
C GLN A 425 1.29 -80.39 -71.71
N GLN A 426 0.06 -80.89 -71.82
CA GLN A 426 -1.14 -80.08 -71.65
C GLN A 426 -1.28 -79.51 -70.23
N ARG A 427 -0.86 -80.27 -69.19
CA ARG A 427 -0.81 -79.75 -67.81
C ARG A 427 0.20 -78.61 -67.65
N ARG A 428 1.41 -78.77 -68.20
CA ARG A 428 2.44 -77.71 -68.13
C ARG A 428 2.02 -76.45 -68.88
N ASP A 429 1.43 -76.58 -70.05
CA ASP A 429 0.90 -75.44 -70.82
C ASP A 429 -0.28 -74.75 -70.11
N PHE A 430 -1.17 -75.53 -69.51
CA PHE A 430 -2.28 -75.00 -68.72
C PHE A 430 -1.79 -74.26 -67.47
N GLU A 431 -0.82 -74.81 -66.75
CA GLU A 431 -0.20 -74.16 -65.58
C GLU A 431 0.55 -72.89 -65.96
N GLN A 432 1.29 -72.88 -67.08
CA GLN A 432 1.96 -71.67 -67.56
C GLN A 432 0.97 -70.59 -68.01
N ARG A 433 -0.15 -70.95 -68.67
CA ARG A 433 -1.21 -69.98 -69.02
C ARG A 433 -1.92 -69.46 -67.78
N ARG A 434 -2.15 -70.29 -66.77
CA ARG A 434 -2.75 -69.89 -65.50
C ARG A 434 -1.84 -68.93 -64.73
N GLN A 435 -0.54 -69.20 -64.67
CA GLN A 435 0.44 -68.31 -64.03
C GLN A 435 0.55 -66.96 -64.76
N ARG A 436 0.59 -66.97 -66.10
CA ARG A 436 0.57 -65.71 -66.89
C ARG A 436 -0.72 -64.92 -66.70
N GLY A 437 -1.88 -65.59 -66.73
CA GLY A 437 -3.17 -64.95 -66.47
C GLY A 437 -3.28 -64.37 -65.05
N GLN A 438 -2.71 -65.05 -64.05
CA GLN A 438 -2.63 -64.54 -62.68
C GLN A 438 -1.72 -63.31 -62.58
N GLN A 439 -0.53 -63.35 -63.18
CA GLN A 439 0.38 -62.19 -63.20
C GLN A 439 -0.23 -60.97 -63.90
N GLN A 440 -0.92 -61.17 -65.03
CA GLN A 440 -1.56 -60.08 -65.77
C GLN A 440 -2.73 -59.46 -64.99
N THR A 441 -3.52 -60.31 -64.32
CA THR A 441 -4.62 -59.86 -63.44
C THR A 441 -4.09 -59.09 -62.24
N GLU A 442 -2.96 -59.53 -61.68
CA GLU A 442 -2.34 -58.89 -60.52
C GLU A 442 -1.72 -57.54 -60.88
N GLN A 443 -1.09 -57.42 -62.05
CA GLN A 443 -0.64 -56.12 -62.58
C GLN A 443 -1.80 -55.13 -62.80
N GLN A 444 -2.91 -55.58 -63.38
CA GLN A 444 -4.09 -54.71 -63.56
C GLN A 444 -4.70 -54.28 -62.22
N ARG A 445 -4.72 -55.16 -61.22
CA ARG A 445 -5.17 -54.80 -59.86
C ARG A 445 -4.28 -53.75 -59.23
N GLN A 446 -2.96 -53.92 -59.31
CA GLN A 446 -2.00 -52.95 -58.77
C GLN A 446 -2.13 -51.58 -59.44
N GLN A 447 -2.32 -51.51 -60.76
CA GLN A 447 -2.58 -50.25 -61.46
C GLN A 447 -3.91 -49.60 -61.05
N ALA A 448 -4.97 -50.38 -60.90
CA ALA A 448 -6.26 -49.89 -60.45
C ALA A 448 -6.23 -49.38 -59.00
N ASP A 449 -5.44 -50.04 -58.13
CA ASP A 449 -5.26 -49.63 -56.74
C ASP A 449 -4.42 -48.35 -56.63
N GLN A 450 -3.36 -48.21 -57.44
CA GLN A 450 -2.61 -46.96 -57.52
C GLN A 450 -3.47 -45.77 -57.99
N GLN A 451 -4.34 -45.97 -58.99
CA GLN A 451 -5.27 -44.92 -59.43
C GLN A 451 -6.29 -44.54 -58.35
N ARG A 452 -6.84 -45.54 -57.64
CA ARG A 452 -7.75 -45.28 -56.50
C ARG A 452 -7.06 -44.50 -55.39
N GLU A 453 -5.81 -44.80 -55.12
CA GLU A 453 -5.04 -44.13 -54.06
C GLU A 453 -4.71 -42.68 -54.44
N GLN A 454 -4.33 -42.41 -55.70
CA GLN A 454 -4.16 -41.04 -56.19
C GLN A 454 -5.46 -40.22 -56.09
N GLN A 455 -6.60 -40.81 -56.45
CA GLN A 455 -7.90 -40.14 -56.32
C GLN A 455 -8.27 -39.85 -54.85
N ARG A 456 -7.97 -40.79 -53.93
CA ARG A 456 -8.15 -40.58 -52.49
C ARG A 456 -7.30 -39.43 -51.97
N GLN A 457 -6.02 -39.38 -52.34
CA GLN A 457 -5.11 -38.30 -51.92
C GLN A 457 -5.58 -36.93 -52.43
N GLN A 458 -6.03 -36.83 -53.70
CA GLN A 458 -6.58 -35.58 -54.24
C GLN A 458 -7.86 -35.15 -53.52
N PHE A 459 -8.75 -36.10 -53.19
CA PHE A 459 -9.97 -35.79 -52.44
C PHE A 459 -9.67 -35.32 -51.02
N GLU A 460 -8.73 -35.96 -50.33
CA GLU A 460 -8.29 -35.57 -49.00
C GLU A 460 -7.64 -34.17 -48.98
N GLN A 461 -6.78 -33.86 -49.94
CA GLN A 461 -6.21 -32.51 -50.08
C GLN A 461 -7.29 -31.45 -50.25
N ARG A 462 -8.25 -31.69 -51.15
CA ARG A 462 -9.34 -30.74 -51.43
C ARG A 462 -10.23 -30.53 -50.20
N ARG A 463 -10.48 -31.60 -49.43
CA ARG A 463 -11.22 -31.54 -48.15
C ARG A 463 -10.46 -30.75 -47.08
N GLN A 464 -9.15 -30.96 -46.94
CA GLN A 464 -8.32 -30.22 -45.99
C GLN A 464 -8.28 -28.72 -46.33
N GLN A 465 -8.16 -28.39 -47.62
CA GLN A 465 -8.15 -27.00 -48.08
C GLN A 465 -9.49 -26.30 -47.79
N GLN A 466 -10.62 -26.94 -48.09
CA GLN A 466 -11.94 -26.41 -47.74
C GLN A 466 -12.11 -26.18 -46.23
N GLN A 467 -11.62 -27.09 -45.39
CA GLN A 467 -11.66 -26.91 -43.93
C GLN A 467 -10.79 -25.74 -43.47
N ALA A 468 -9.61 -25.57 -44.05
CA ALA A 468 -8.72 -24.45 -43.72
C ALA A 468 -9.34 -23.10 -44.11
N ASP A 469 -9.97 -23.00 -45.29
CA ASP A 469 -10.64 -21.78 -45.74
C ASP A 469 -11.85 -21.44 -44.86
N GLN A 470 -12.61 -22.45 -44.44
CA GLN A 470 -13.75 -22.26 -43.53
C GLN A 470 -13.30 -21.75 -42.15
N GLN A 471 -12.18 -22.26 -41.63
CA GLN A 471 -11.59 -21.77 -40.38
C GLN A 471 -11.06 -20.33 -40.50
N ARG A 472 -10.44 -19.97 -41.64
CA ARG A 472 -9.99 -18.58 -41.89
C ARG A 472 -11.17 -17.61 -41.90
N GLN A 473 -12.24 -17.94 -42.62
CA GLN A 473 -13.45 -17.09 -42.68
C GLN A 473 -14.10 -16.91 -41.30
N GLN A 474 -14.17 -17.95 -40.48
CA GLN A 474 -14.65 -17.84 -39.10
C GLN A 474 -13.74 -16.95 -38.25
N GLY A 475 -12.42 -17.09 -38.40
CA GLY A 475 -11.44 -16.26 -37.72
C GLY A 475 -11.56 -14.78 -38.07
N ASP A 476 -11.75 -14.45 -39.35
CA ASP A 476 -11.90 -13.08 -39.83
C ASP A 476 -13.21 -12.45 -39.36
N GLN A 477 -14.32 -13.19 -39.35
CA GLN A 477 -15.59 -12.73 -38.77
C GLN A 477 -15.47 -12.42 -37.28
N LEU A 478 -14.77 -13.27 -36.52
CA LEU A 478 -14.52 -13.03 -35.10
C LEU A 478 -13.67 -11.77 -34.87
N ARG A 479 -12.65 -11.52 -35.70
CA ARG A 479 -11.84 -10.29 -35.63
C ARG A 479 -12.67 -9.05 -35.90
N GLN A 480 -13.49 -9.06 -36.95
CA GLN A 480 -14.39 -7.93 -37.25
C GLN A 480 -15.38 -7.67 -36.10
N GLN A 481 -15.93 -8.72 -35.49
CA GLN A 481 -16.83 -8.58 -34.35
C GLN A 481 -16.12 -8.06 -33.09
N GLN A 482 -14.85 -8.41 -32.89
CA GLN A 482 -14.03 -7.85 -31.81
C GLN A 482 -13.67 -6.38 -32.05
N GLU A 483 -13.35 -6.00 -33.29
CA GLU A 483 -13.08 -4.59 -33.64
C GLU A 483 -14.32 -3.72 -33.46
N GLN A 484 -15.50 -4.18 -33.87
CA GLN A 484 -16.75 -3.44 -33.63
C GLN A 484 -17.03 -3.25 -32.14
N ARG A 485 -16.78 -4.28 -31.32
CA ARG A 485 -16.92 -4.17 -29.86
C ARG A 485 -15.92 -3.18 -29.26
N ARG A 486 -14.67 -3.17 -29.72
CA ARG A 486 -13.66 -2.18 -29.29
C ARG A 486 -14.09 -0.76 -29.65
N GLN A 487 -14.55 -0.53 -30.88
CA GLN A 487 -15.03 0.79 -31.31
C GLN A 487 -16.22 1.26 -30.48
N GLN A 488 -17.18 0.39 -30.15
CA GLN A 488 -18.29 0.73 -29.25
C GLN A 488 -17.82 1.07 -27.83
N GLN A 489 -16.86 0.31 -27.30
CA GLN A 489 -16.28 0.59 -25.98
C GLN A 489 -15.53 1.93 -25.97
N ASP A 490 -14.75 2.23 -27.01
CA ASP A 490 -14.03 3.49 -27.14
C ASP A 490 -15.00 4.68 -27.23
N GLN A 491 -16.11 4.53 -27.96
CA GLN A 491 -17.17 5.55 -28.03
C GLN A 491 -17.85 5.77 -26.67
N GLN A 492 -18.22 4.70 -25.96
CA GLN A 492 -18.78 4.81 -24.62
C GLN A 492 -17.80 5.46 -23.64
N GLN A 493 -16.52 5.11 -23.72
CA GLN A 493 -15.50 5.68 -22.86
C GLN A 493 -15.26 7.16 -23.18
N ALA A 494 -15.31 7.56 -24.44
CA ALA A 494 -15.23 8.96 -24.86
C ALA A 494 -16.42 9.79 -24.33
N GLN A 495 -17.64 9.25 -24.40
CA GLN A 495 -18.82 9.90 -23.82
C GLN A 495 -18.71 10.06 -22.30
N MET A 496 -18.28 9.01 -21.58
CA MET A 496 -18.07 9.11 -20.13
C MET A 496 -16.99 10.13 -19.78
N ARG A 497 -15.91 10.24 -20.56
CA ARG A 497 -14.87 11.26 -20.35
C ARG A 497 -15.42 12.67 -20.51
N GLN A 498 -16.20 12.93 -21.56
CA GLN A 498 -16.84 14.24 -21.76
C GLN A 498 -17.80 14.58 -20.61
N GLN A 499 -18.60 13.61 -20.17
CA GLN A 499 -19.54 13.82 -19.06
C GLN A 499 -18.81 14.10 -17.73
N ALA A 500 -17.73 13.36 -17.45
CA ALA A 500 -16.90 13.57 -16.27
C ALA A 500 -16.16 14.92 -16.30
N GLU A 501 -15.79 15.41 -17.48
CA GLU A 501 -15.16 16.72 -17.65
C GLU A 501 -16.15 17.87 -17.42
N GLN A 502 -17.38 17.74 -17.94
CA GLN A 502 -18.47 18.69 -17.66
C GLN A 502 -18.82 18.73 -16.17
N GLN A 503 -18.90 17.58 -15.50
CA GLN A 503 -19.12 17.53 -14.05
C GLN A 503 -17.98 18.18 -13.27
N ARG A 504 -16.72 17.98 -13.69
CA ARG A 504 -15.56 18.64 -13.06
C ARG A 504 -15.59 20.16 -13.24
N GLN A 505 -15.96 20.66 -14.41
CA GLN A 505 -16.13 22.10 -14.63
C GLN A 505 -17.24 22.68 -13.74
N ALA A 506 -18.40 22.02 -13.69
CA ALA A 506 -19.51 22.45 -12.84
C ALA A 506 -19.13 22.48 -11.35
N GLN A 507 -18.41 21.46 -10.86
CA GLN A 507 -17.92 21.42 -9.48
C GLN A 507 -16.89 22.53 -9.21
N ALA A 508 -15.96 22.77 -10.14
CA ALA A 508 -14.96 23.83 -9.99
C ALA A 508 -15.60 25.22 -9.94
N ASP A 509 -16.64 25.46 -10.74
CA ASP A 509 -17.37 26.73 -10.74
C ASP A 509 -18.20 26.91 -9.47
N GLN A 510 -18.83 25.84 -8.97
CA GLN A 510 -19.53 25.87 -7.69
C GLN A 510 -18.56 26.15 -6.53
N GLN A 511 -17.36 25.59 -6.56
CA GLN A 511 -16.33 25.85 -5.55
C GLN A 511 -15.79 27.28 -5.61
N ARG A 512 -15.62 27.85 -6.82
CA ARG A 512 -15.26 29.26 -7.00
C ARG A 512 -16.32 30.19 -6.39
N GLN A 513 -17.60 29.93 -6.66
CA GLN A 513 -18.71 30.71 -6.09
C GLN A 513 -18.73 30.64 -4.55
N GLN A 514 -18.50 29.46 -3.97
CA GLN A 514 -18.41 29.32 -2.50
C GLN A 514 -17.23 30.10 -1.91
N GLN A 515 -16.07 30.09 -2.56
CA GLN A 515 -14.92 30.88 -2.12
C GLN A 515 -15.20 32.39 -2.20
N ASP A 516 -15.86 32.85 -3.26
CA ASP A 516 -16.21 34.26 -3.40
C ASP A 516 -17.22 34.71 -2.34
N GLN A 517 -18.20 33.86 -2.00
CA GLN A 517 -19.11 34.12 -0.89
C GLN A 517 -18.38 34.19 0.46
N GLN A 518 -17.44 33.28 0.72
CA GLN A 518 -16.62 33.34 1.93
C GLN A 518 -15.76 34.60 2.00
N ARG A 519 -15.14 35.01 0.88
CA ARG A 519 -14.38 36.27 0.80
C ARG A 519 -15.26 37.47 1.15
N GLN A 520 -16.45 37.56 0.56
CA GLN A 520 -17.40 38.64 0.85
C GLN A 520 -17.83 38.65 2.33
N GLN A 521 -18.07 37.49 2.95
CA GLN A 521 -18.39 37.42 4.38
C GLN A 521 -17.22 37.86 5.27
N GLN A 522 -15.99 37.50 4.91
CA GLN A 522 -14.81 37.95 5.65
C GLN A 522 -14.61 39.46 5.54
N ASP A 523 -14.82 40.04 4.35
CA ASP A 523 -14.70 41.48 4.14
C ASP A 523 -15.77 42.24 4.92
N GLN A 524 -17.02 41.74 4.97
CA GLN A 524 -18.06 42.30 5.83
C GLN A 524 -17.69 42.24 7.31
N GLN A 525 -17.14 41.11 7.78
CA GLN A 525 -16.69 41.00 9.18
C GLN A 525 -15.52 41.95 9.49
N ARG A 526 -14.58 42.15 8.55
CA ARG A 526 -13.49 43.13 8.72
C ARG A 526 -14.04 44.54 8.86
N GLN A 527 -14.96 44.95 7.99
CA GLN A 527 -15.60 46.26 8.06
C GLN A 527 -16.35 46.47 9.38
N GLN A 528 -17.07 45.46 9.87
CA GLN A 528 -17.74 45.53 11.17
C GLN A 528 -16.76 45.67 12.34
N ARG A 529 -15.63 44.96 12.30
CA ARG A 529 -14.57 45.09 13.32
C ARG A 529 -13.93 46.47 13.31
N GLU A 530 -13.63 47.01 12.13
CA GLU A 530 -13.07 48.36 11.98
C GLU A 530 -14.03 49.43 12.52
N GLN A 531 -15.33 49.30 12.22
CA GLN A 531 -16.36 50.20 12.78
C GLN A 531 -16.44 50.08 14.31
N ALA A 532 -16.42 48.86 14.86
CA ALA A 532 -16.44 48.64 16.30
C ALA A 532 -15.18 49.20 17.00
N GLU A 533 -14.01 49.08 16.37
CA GLU A 533 -12.77 49.67 16.87
C GLU A 533 -12.81 51.20 16.84
N GLN A 534 -13.33 51.81 15.77
CA GLN A 534 -13.52 53.26 15.70
C GLN A 534 -14.46 53.75 16.82
N GLN A 535 -15.57 53.06 17.07
CA GLN A 535 -16.49 53.40 18.16
C GLN A 535 -15.80 53.28 19.53
N ARG A 536 -15.00 52.23 19.76
CA ARG A 536 -14.23 52.07 21.00
C ARG A 536 -13.20 53.19 21.19
N ARG A 537 -12.50 53.62 20.13
CA ARG A 537 -11.57 54.75 20.20
C ARG A 537 -12.29 56.04 20.57
N GLN A 538 -13.43 56.33 19.93
CA GLN A 538 -14.24 57.49 20.27
C GLN A 538 -14.71 57.48 21.73
N GLN A 539 -15.17 56.33 22.24
CA GLN A 539 -15.57 56.20 23.64
C GLN A 539 -14.40 56.43 24.60
N GLN A 540 -13.21 55.88 24.30
CA GLN A 540 -12.02 56.11 25.11
C GLN A 540 -11.60 57.58 25.13
N ASP A 541 -11.69 58.26 23.99
CA ASP A 541 -11.32 59.67 23.89
C ASP A 541 -12.31 60.57 24.63
N GLN A 542 -13.61 60.26 24.59
CA GLN A 542 -14.62 60.94 25.43
C GLN A 542 -14.34 60.71 26.92
N GLN A 543 -13.96 59.49 27.31
CA GLN A 543 -13.66 59.18 28.70
C GLN A 543 -12.40 59.91 29.18
N ARG A 544 -11.36 60.01 28.34
CA ARG A 544 -10.17 60.82 28.61
C ARG A 544 -10.53 62.30 28.80
N GLN A 545 -11.33 62.88 27.91
CA GLN A 545 -11.77 64.27 28.03
C GLN A 545 -12.55 64.53 29.32
N GLN A 546 -13.43 63.60 29.74
CA GLN A 546 -14.14 63.71 31.02
C GLN A 546 -13.18 63.65 32.22
N GLN A 547 -12.18 62.77 32.19
CA GLN A 547 -11.17 62.71 33.25
C GLN A 547 -10.34 63.99 33.34
N ASP A 548 -9.95 64.55 32.19
CA ASP A 548 -9.20 65.80 32.14
C ASP A 548 -10.02 66.98 32.68
N GLN A 549 -11.32 67.05 32.33
CA GLN A 549 -12.22 68.05 32.90
C GLN A 549 -12.35 67.90 34.43
N GLN A 550 -12.49 66.67 34.94
CA GLN A 550 -12.54 66.43 36.38
C GLN A 550 -11.23 66.82 37.08
N ARG A 551 -10.07 66.56 36.46
CA ARG A 551 -8.77 67.01 36.99
C ARG A 551 -8.72 68.52 37.10
N GLN A 552 -9.09 69.24 36.03
CA GLN A 552 -9.09 70.70 36.02
C GLN A 552 -10.03 71.28 37.10
N GLN A 553 -11.22 70.70 37.27
CA GLN A 553 -12.15 71.11 38.33
C GLN A 553 -11.56 70.90 39.73
N ARG A 554 -10.87 69.77 39.97
CA ARG A 554 -10.20 69.51 41.25
C ARG A 554 -9.06 70.49 41.51
N GLU A 555 -8.24 70.78 40.51
CA GLU A 555 -7.15 71.75 40.62
C GLU A 555 -7.68 73.16 40.91
N GLN A 556 -8.77 73.58 40.27
CA GLN A 556 -9.42 74.85 40.56
C GLN A 556 -9.99 74.90 41.99
N ALA A 557 -10.64 73.83 42.45
CA ALA A 557 -11.16 73.73 43.81
C ALA A 557 -10.04 73.77 44.86
N GLU A 558 -8.90 73.12 44.59
CA GLU A 558 -7.73 73.18 45.46
C GLU A 558 -7.11 74.57 45.50
N GLN A 559 -7.00 75.28 44.37
CA GLN A 559 -6.54 76.66 44.34
C GLN A 559 -7.45 77.58 45.15
N GLN A 560 -8.77 77.45 45.01
CA GLN A 560 -9.73 78.22 45.82
C GLN A 560 -9.57 77.92 47.32
N ARG A 561 -9.39 76.65 47.71
CA ARG A 561 -9.14 76.28 49.10
C ARG A 561 -7.85 76.89 49.64
N ARG A 562 -6.76 76.90 48.86
CA ARG A 562 -5.49 77.54 49.24
C ARG A 562 -5.67 79.04 49.44
N GLN A 563 -6.34 79.72 48.52
CA GLN A 563 -6.65 81.15 48.65
C GLN A 563 -7.47 81.46 49.91
N GLN A 564 -8.50 80.66 50.21
CA GLN A 564 -9.29 80.82 51.43
C GLN A 564 -8.45 80.61 52.70
N GLN A 565 -7.57 79.60 52.72
CA GLN A 565 -6.66 79.37 53.85
C GLN A 565 -5.68 80.52 54.04
N ASP A 566 -5.15 81.09 52.96
CA ASP A 566 -4.23 82.21 53.02
C ASP A 566 -4.93 83.49 53.48
N GLN A 567 -6.16 83.75 53.04
CA GLN A 567 -6.99 84.83 53.59
C GLN A 567 -7.27 84.65 55.09
N GLN A 568 -7.60 83.43 55.53
CA GLN A 568 -7.78 83.15 56.96
C GLN A 568 -6.49 83.37 57.75
N ARG A 569 -5.33 82.95 57.22
CA ARG A 569 -4.03 83.20 57.85
C ARG A 569 -3.77 84.70 58.00
N GLN A 570 -3.98 85.48 56.94
CA GLN A 570 -3.82 86.94 56.98
C GLN A 570 -4.76 87.60 57.99
N GLN A 571 -6.03 87.18 58.07
CA GLN A 571 -6.96 87.68 59.08
C GLN A 571 -6.51 87.35 60.50
N GLN A 572 -6.05 86.11 60.74
CA GLN A 572 -5.52 85.71 62.05
C GLN A 572 -4.27 86.52 62.43
N GLU A 573 -3.40 86.81 61.46
CA GLU A 573 -2.20 87.61 61.66
C GLU A 573 -2.55 89.07 61.98
N GLN A 574 -3.49 89.68 61.26
CA GLN A 574 -4.02 91.01 61.60
C GLN A 574 -4.62 91.05 63.02
N GLN A 575 -5.40 90.03 63.40
CA GLN A 575 -5.93 89.94 64.77
C GLN A 575 -4.83 89.75 65.83
N ARG A 576 -3.74 89.04 65.50
CA ARG A 576 -2.56 88.95 66.38
C ARG A 576 -1.90 90.31 66.55
N GLN A 577 -1.62 91.01 65.44
CA GLN A 577 -1.04 92.36 65.47
C GLN A 577 -1.91 93.35 66.26
N GLN A 578 -3.23 93.32 66.08
CA GLN A 578 -4.16 94.17 66.85
C GLN A 578 -4.12 93.83 68.35
N ARG A 579 -4.08 92.54 68.72
CA ARG A 579 -3.94 92.13 70.12
C ARG A 579 -2.61 92.57 70.71
N ASP A 580 -1.53 92.48 69.95
CA ASP A 580 -0.20 92.89 70.41
C ASP A 580 -0.12 94.42 70.57
N GLN A 581 -0.74 95.20 69.66
CA GLN A 581 -0.90 96.65 69.82
C GLN A 581 -1.73 97.00 71.06
N GLN A 582 -2.85 96.31 71.31
CA GLN A 582 -3.65 96.51 72.51
C GLN A 582 -2.86 96.18 73.79
N ARG A 583 -2.07 95.11 73.78
CA ARG A 583 -1.17 94.79 74.92
C ARG A 583 -0.13 95.88 75.13
N GLN A 584 0.47 96.41 74.06
CA GLN A 584 1.43 97.51 74.16
C GLN A 584 0.77 98.76 74.75
N GLN A 585 -0.42 99.14 74.27
CA GLN A 585 -1.18 100.27 74.81
C GLN A 585 -1.56 100.06 76.28
N GLN A 586 -1.99 98.86 76.68
CA GLN A 586 -2.26 98.54 78.08
C GLN A 586 -1.00 98.61 78.94
N THR A 587 0.14 98.12 78.43
CA THR A 587 1.42 98.18 79.13
C THR A 587 1.87 99.63 79.31
N GLU A 588 1.65 100.47 78.30
CA GLU A 588 1.96 101.90 78.33
C GLU A 588 1.03 102.69 79.25
N GLN A 589 -0.28 102.38 79.26
CA GLN A 589 -1.22 102.91 80.25
C GLN A 589 -0.84 102.51 81.68
N GLN A 590 -0.43 101.25 81.91
CA GLN A 590 0.05 100.81 83.22
C GLN A 590 1.35 101.52 83.61
N ARG A 591 2.23 101.81 82.65
CA ARG A 591 3.45 102.60 82.89
C ARG A 591 3.11 104.04 83.27
N GLN A 592 2.20 104.69 82.56
CA GLN A 592 1.72 106.04 82.87
C GLN A 592 0.99 106.09 84.23
N GLN A 593 0.20 105.06 84.58
CA GLN A 593 -0.43 104.93 85.90
C GLN A 593 0.57 104.74 87.04
N ARG A 594 1.67 104.01 86.80
CA ARG A 594 2.77 103.89 87.76
C ARG A 594 3.55 105.20 87.90
N GLU A 595 3.72 105.95 86.81
CA GLU A 595 4.33 107.29 86.83
C GLU A 595 3.46 108.30 87.60
N THR A 596 2.14 108.28 87.40
CA THR A 596 1.21 109.15 88.17
C THR A 596 1.06 108.73 89.64
N GLN A 597 1.09 107.44 89.97
CA GLN A 597 1.13 106.99 91.37
C GLN A 597 2.46 107.35 92.08
N SER A 598 3.58 107.36 91.34
CA SER A 598 4.87 107.80 91.89
C SER A 598 4.97 109.33 92.01
N GLU A 599 4.23 110.10 91.21
CA GLU A 599 4.03 111.54 91.43
C GLU A 599 3.10 111.84 92.62
N GLN A 600 2.04 111.05 92.84
CA GLN A 600 1.16 111.22 94.01
C GLN A 600 1.83 110.83 95.34
N GLN A 601 2.85 109.97 95.34
CA GLN A 601 3.66 109.68 96.53
C GLN A 601 4.70 110.77 96.86
N ARG A 602 4.94 111.75 95.97
CA ARG A 602 5.82 112.90 96.23
C ARG A 602 5.13 114.10 96.89
N GLN A 603 3.81 114.02 97.15
CA GLN A 603 3.06 115.05 97.86
C GLN A 603 2.35 114.46 99.11
N ARG A 604 3.12 114.19 100.16
CA ARG A 604 2.60 113.98 101.52
C ARG A 604 3.45 114.77 102.52
N PRO A 605 2.86 115.71 103.30
CA PRO A 605 3.59 116.48 104.29
C PRO A 605 3.73 115.69 105.61
N GLN A 606 4.96 115.54 106.12
CA GLN A 606 5.19 115.15 107.51
C GLN A 606 5.18 116.40 108.40
N ARG A 607 4.30 116.40 109.41
CA ARG A 607 4.39 117.20 110.63
C ARG A 607 4.49 116.20 111.78
N GLY A 608 5.36 116.51 112.75
CA GLY A 608 5.69 115.72 113.95
C GLY A 608 4.48 115.43 114.83
N ASP A 609 4.59 114.83 116.00
CA ASP A 609 5.68 114.42 116.89
C ASP A 609 4.91 113.89 118.12
N ARG A 610 5.34 112.80 118.79
CA ARG A 610 5.35 112.65 120.27
C ARG A 610 5.67 111.23 120.75
N ARG A 611 6.69 111.21 121.61
CA ARG A 611 7.38 110.18 122.44
C ARG A 611 6.47 109.52 123.51
N PRO A 612 6.89 108.51 124.33
CA PRO A 612 8.17 108.37 125.07
C PRO A 612 9.33 107.71 124.31
#